data_AF-A0A1B6E0X4-F1
#
_entry.id   AF-A0A1B6E0X4-F1
#
_cell.length_a   1.000
_cell.length_b   1.000
_cell.length_c   1.000
_cell.angle_alpha   90.00
_cell.angle_beta   90.00
_cell.angle_gamma   90.00
#
_symmetry.space_group_name_H-M   'P 1'
#
loop_
_entity.id
_entity.type
_entity.pdbx_description
1 polymer ?
#
loop_
_entity_poly.entity_id
_entity_poly.type
_entity_poly.pdbx_seq_one_letter_code
_entity_poly.pdbx_strand_id
1 'polypeptide(L)'
;SRLAMVIEMHPLQLRWICLALTYLVVFRVSAYRPRFIECVNSNECGPFACCVLGMTRYSTPSCKELPQRGDFCWVSSEGPINISLSYPGSPSIDFTNIHKMACPCSNGLICKQSRCIDTETSINNMLI
;
A
#
# COMPACT_ATOMS: atom_id res chain seq x y z
N SER A 1 12.19 58.90 -16.65
CA SER A 1 10.71 58.86 -16.71
C SER A 1 10.30 57.40 -16.82
N ARG A 2 9.56 56.89 -15.82
CA ARG A 2 9.34 55.45 -15.60
C ARG A 2 8.55 54.81 -16.75
N LEU A 3 9.08 53.69 -17.25
CA LEU A 3 8.44 52.78 -18.20
C LEU A 3 7.19 52.17 -17.54
N ALA A 4 6.00 52.52 -18.02
CA ALA A 4 4.77 51.80 -17.72
C ALA A 4 4.35 51.06 -18.99
N MET A 5 4.81 49.82 -19.12
CA MET A 5 4.38 48.91 -20.18
C MET A 5 3.04 48.30 -19.72
N VAL A 6 1.93 48.88 -20.17
CA VAL A 6 0.59 48.32 -19.95
C VAL A 6 0.43 47.18 -20.94
N ILE A 7 0.38 45.95 -20.44
CA ILE A 7 0.10 44.75 -21.25
C ILE A 7 -1.41 44.72 -21.50
N GLU A 8 -1.87 45.21 -22.64
CA GLU A 8 -3.22 44.95 -23.13
C GLU A 8 -3.33 43.47 -23.50
N MET A 9 -4.10 42.70 -22.72
CA MET A 9 -4.19 41.25 -22.85
C MET A 9 -5.57 40.86 -23.39
N HIS A 10 -5.60 40.28 -24.60
CA HIS A 10 -6.81 39.89 -25.35
C HIS A 10 -7.74 38.95 -24.55
N PRO A 11 -9.08 39.14 -24.60
CA PRO A 11 -10.06 38.40 -23.78
C PRO A 11 -10.07 36.87 -24.01
N LEU A 12 -9.57 36.41 -25.16
CA LEU A 12 -9.40 34.99 -25.46
C LEU A 12 -8.31 34.33 -24.59
N GLN A 13 -7.21 35.03 -24.30
CA GLN A 13 -6.10 34.52 -23.49
C GLN A 13 -6.53 34.27 -22.03
N LEU A 14 -7.39 35.13 -21.48
CA LEU A 14 -7.91 34.99 -20.12
C LEU A 14 -8.73 33.71 -19.95
N ARG A 15 -9.47 33.29 -20.99
CA ARG A 15 -10.30 32.07 -20.96
C ARG A 15 -9.46 30.79 -20.90
N TRP A 16 -8.38 30.73 -21.67
CA TRP A 16 -7.44 29.60 -21.65
C TRP A 16 -6.67 29.53 -20.35
N ILE A 17 -6.26 30.67 -19.78
CA ILE A 17 -5.60 30.74 -18.48
C ILE A 17 -6.54 30.25 -17.37
N CYS A 18 -7.80 30.70 -17.35
CA CYS A 18 -8.78 30.23 -16.37
C CYS A 18 -9.06 28.73 -16.49
N LEU A 19 -9.17 28.19 -17.71
CA LEU A 19 -9.36 26.75 -17.94
C LEU A 19 -8.13 25.93 -17.53
N ALA A 20 -6.92 26.43 -17.76
CA ALA A 20 -5.69 25.80 -17.29
C ALA A 20 -5.58 25.82 -15.77
N LEU A 21 -5.96 26.94 -15.13
CA LEU A 21 -5.97 27.07 -13.67
C LEU A 21 -7.02 26.17 -13.01
N THR A 22 -8.22 26.02 -13.58
CA THR A 22 -9.22 25.09 -13.05
C THR A 22 -8.80 23.64 -13.23
N TYR A 23 -8.20 23.27 -14.37
CA TYR A 23 -7.66 21.93 -14.59
C TYR A 23 -6.53 21.58 -13.59
N LEU A 24 -5.62 22.51 -13.32
CA LEU A 24 -4.53 22.31 -12.35
C LEU A 24 -5.02 22.12 -10.91
N VAL A 25 -6.15 22.74 -10.52
CA VAL A 25 -6.74 22.59 -9.19
C VAL A 25 -7.45 21.23 -9.04
N VAL A 26 -8.19 20.77 -10.05
CA VAL A 26 -8.94 19.49 -10.00
C VAL A 26 -8.01 18.28 -9.94
N PHE A 27 -6.83 18.34 -10.58
CA PHE A 27 -5.86 17.25 -10.56
C PHE A 27 -5.24 16.99 -9.16
N ARG A 28 -5.44 17.89 -8.19
CA ARG A 28 -4.85 17.80 -6.84
C ARG A 28 -5.68 17.01 -5.84
N VAL A 29 -6.76 16.33 -6.25
CA VAL A 29 -7.40 15.27 -5.44
C VAL A 29 -6.48 14.03 -5.42
N SER A 30 -5.31 14.21 -4.82
CA SER A 30 -4.45 13.10 -4.42
C SER A 30 -5.19 12.39 -3.29
N ALA A 31 -5.30 11.07 -3.39
CA ALA A 31 -5.73 10.24 -2.28
C ALA A 31 -4.88 10.61 -1.06
N TYR A 32 -5.49 11.26 -0.06
CA TYR A 32 -4.79 11.72 1.12
C TYR A 32 -4.34 10.50 1.92
N ARG A 33 -3.02 10.31 2.01
CA ARG A 33 -2.40 9.21 2.75
C ARG A 33 -1.53 9.76 3.87
N PRO A 34 -1.87 9.51 5.14
CA PRO A 34 -1.02 9.86 6.27
C PRO A 34 0.39 9.26 6.16
N ARG A 35 1.39 10.01 6.64
CA ARG A 35 2.82 9.62 6.54
C ARG A 35 3.18 8.33 7.26
N PHE A 36 2.39 7.92 8.26
CA PHE A 36 2.65 6.70 8.99
C PHE A 36 2.34 5.45 8.15
N ILE A 37 1.44 5.54 7.16
CA ILE A 37 1.07 4.41 6.30
C ILE A 37 2.18 4.20 5.26
N GLU A 38 2.94 3.11 5.37
CA GLU A 38 4.07 2.79 4.49
C GLU A 38 3.65 1.98 3.25
N CYS A 39 2.53 1.24 3.30
CA CYS A 39 1.94 0.60 2.12
C CYS A 39 0.41 0.55 2.20
N VAL A 40 -0.27 0.61 1.04
CA VAL A 40 -1.71 0.30 0.91
C VAL A 40 -1.99 -0.94 0.06
N ASN A 41 -0.97 -1.44 -0.63
CA ASN A 41 -1.01 -2.66 -1.42
C ASN A 41 0.36 -3.35 -1.40
N SER A 42 0.41 -4.69 -1.38
CA SER A 42 1.68 -5.43 -1.41
C SER A 42 2.52 -5.16 -2.66
N ASN A 43 1.91 -4.73 -3.77
CA ASN A 43 2.63 -4.35 -4.99
C ASN A 43 3.44 -3.05 -4.85
N GLU A 44 3.20 -2.26 -3.78
CA GLU A 44 4.03 -1.11 -3.44
C GLU A 44 5.34 -1.53 -2.75
N CYS A 45 5.39 -2.75 -2.24
CA CYS A 45 6.58 -3.34 -1.64
C CYS A 45 7.46 -4.00 -2.73
N GLY A 46 8.70 -4.32 -2.38
CA GLY A 46 9.61 -5.06 -3.27
C GLY A 46 9.10 -6.48 -3.60
N PRO A 47 9.71 -7.15 -4.60
CA PRO A 47 9.26 -8.47 -5.09
C PRO A 47 9.35 -9.60 -4.05
N PHE A 48 10.13 -9.40 -2.99
CA PHE A 48 10.27 -10.35 -1.87
C PHE A 48 9.69 -9.81 -0.57
N ALA A 49 8.72 -8.89 -0.68
CA ALA A 49 8.07 -8.28 0.46
C ALA A 49 6.56 -8.16 0.24
N CYS A 50 5.81 -8.05 1.32
CA CYS A 50 4.37 -7.84 1.30
C CYS A 50 3.96 -6.72 2.27
N CYS A 51 2.76 -6.18 2.07
CA CYS A 51 2.21 -5.17 2.95
C CYS A 51 1.49 -5.84 4.13
N VAL A 52 1.95 -5.59 5.36
CA VAL A 52 1.42 -6.22 6.57
C VAL A 52 0.70 -5.20 7.44
N LEU A 53 -0.51 -5.56 7.87
CA LEU A 53 -1.30 -4.84 8.87
C LEU A 53 -1.35 -5.64 10.17
N GLY A 54 -0.97 -5.02 11.29
CA GLY A 54 -1.07 -5.63 12.61
C GLY A 54 -2.52 -5.77 13.11
N MET A 55 -2.74 -6.60 14.14
CA MET A 55 -4.07 -6.82 14.74
C MET A 55 -4.50 -5.78 15.78
N THR A 56 -3.66 -4.80 16.10
CA THR A 56 -4.02 -3.74 17.05
C THR A 56 -4.87 -2.66 16.39
N ARG A 57 -5.66 -1.94 17.20
CA ARG A 57 -6.41 -0.78 16.70
C ARG A 57 -5.42 0.28 16.24
N TYR A 58 -5.69 0.87 15.07
CA TYR A 58 -4.81 1.87 14.43
C TYR A 58 -3.40 1.32 14.16
N SER A 59 -3.29 0.00 13.96
CA SER A 59 -2.06 -0.62 13.49
C SER A 59 -1.66 0.04 12.18
N THR A 60 -0.36 0.32 12.07
CA THR A 60 0.19 1.02 10.93
C THR A 60 0.75 0.00 9.95
N PRO A 61 0.28 -0.03 8.69
CA PRO A 61 0.74 -1.01 7.72
C PRO A 61 2.16 -0.70 7.26
N SER A 62 2.97 -1.75 7.13
CA SER A 62 4.39 -1.67 6.76
C SER A 62 4.80 -2.78 5.80
N CYS A 63 5.81 -2.51 4.97
CA CYS A 63 6.38 -3.53 4.11
C CYS A 63 7.25 -4.49 4.96
N LYS A 64 7.03 -5.79 4.82
CA LYS A 64 7.80 -6.84 5.48
C LYS A 64 8.29 -7.85 4.45
N GLU A 65 9.49 -8.38 4.67
CA GLU A 65 10.06 -9.41 3.81
C GLU A 65 9.29 -10.73 3.96
N LEU A 66 9.26 -11.52 2.88
CA LEU A 66 8.72 -12.87 2.89
C LEU A 66 9.64 -13.77 3.76
N PRO A 67 9.11 -14.45 4.79
CA PRO A 67 9.90 -15.38 5.59
C PRO A 67 10.42 -16.53 4.72
N GLN A 68 11.68 -16.88 4.94
CA GLN A 68 12.38 -17.95 4.24
C GLN A 68 12.27 -19.27 5.00
N ARG A 69 12.88 -20.33 4.47
CA ARG A 69 12.87 -21.66 5.09
C ARG A 69 13.40 -21.61 6.52
N GLY A 70 12.61 -22.18 7.45
CA GLY A 70 12.92 -22.23 8.88
C GLY A 70 12.48 -21.00 9.67
N ASP A 71 12.19 -19.88 9.00
CA ASP A 71 11.72 -18.67 9.65
C ASP A 71 10.33 -18.85 10.24
N PHE A 72 10.02 -18.00 11.22
CA PHE A 72 8.70 -17.94 11.81
C PHE A 72 7.67 -17.45 10.79
N CYS A 73 6.53 -18.11 10.74
CA CYS A 73 5.39 -17.71 9.94
C CYS A 73 4.09 -17.80 10.74
N TRP A 74 3.11 -17.00 10.35
CA TRP A 74 1.80 -17.00 11.01
C TRP A 74 0.87 -17.99 10.33
N VAL A 75 0.56 -19.10 11.02
CA VAL A 75 -0.25 -20.21 10.46
C VAL A 75 -1.66 -19.75 10.06
N SER A 76 -2.19 -18.73 10.73
CA SER A 76 -3.52 -18.20 10.47
C SER A 76 -3.52 -17.01 9.49
N SER A 77 -2.45 -16.80 8.70
CA SER A 77 -2.48 -15.77 7.66
C SER A 77 -3.37 -16.25 6.50
N GLU A 78 -4.67 -16.00 6.60
CA GLU A 78 -5.66 -16.26 5.55
C GLU A 78 -5.41 -15.34 4.35
N GLY A 79 -4.50 -15.74 3.45
CA GLY A 79 -4.25 -15.07 2.18
C GLY A 79 -4.05 -13.54 2.27
N PRO A 80 -4.10 -12.83 1.13
CA PRO A 80 -4.25 -11.39 1.11
C PRO A 80 -5.72 -11.00 1.34
N ILE A 81 -5.92 -9.88 2.03
CA ILE A 81 -7.23 -9.31 2.34
C ILE A 81 -7.39 -7.90 1.73
N ASN A 82 -8.64 -7.51 1.55
CA ASN A 82 -9.05 -6.15 1.19
C ASN A 82 -9.89 -5.58 2.33
N ILE A 83 -9.55 -4.39 2.81
CA ILE A 83 -10.24 -3.76 3.94
C ILE A 83 -10.17 -2.23 3.84
N SER A 84 -11.23 -1.55 4.23
CA SER A 84 -11.23 -0.10 4.39
C SER A 84 -11.08 0.27 5.86
N LEU A 85 -10.08 1.10 6.20
CA LEU A 85 -9.83 1.53 7.57
C LEU A 85 -9.86 3.05 7.67
N SER A 86 -10.47 3.55 8.74
CA SER A 86 -10.45 4.98 9.10
C SER A 86 -9.55 5.18 10.31
N TYR A 87 -8.55 6.05 10.17
CA TYR A 87 -7.68 6.48 11.27
C TYR A 87 -8.21 7.81 11.83
N PRO A 88 -7.97 8.10 13.13
CA PRO A 88 -8.44 9.34 13.73
C PRO A 88 -7.88 10.56 12.99
N GLY A 89 -8.77 11.44 12.53
CA GLY A 89 -8.40 12.65 11.79
C GLY A 89 -8.02 12.43 10.33
N SER A 90 -8.23 11.24 9.76
CA SER A 90 -8.07 10.99 8.32
C SER A 90 -9.38 10.48 7.69
N PRO A 91 -9.57 10.71 6.39
CA PRO A 91 -10.55 9.93 5.63
C PRO A 91 -10.25 8.43 5.72
N SER A 92 -11.25 7.61 5.40
CA SER A 92 -11.08 6.16 5.21
C SER A 92 -10.14 5.88 4.04
N ILE A 93 -9.33 4.84 4.20
CA ILE A 93 -8.34 4.41 3.22
C ILE A 93 -8.59 2.95 2.90
N ASP A 94 -8.66 2.65 1.61
CA ASP A 94 -8.86 1.31 1.10
C ASP A 94 -7.51 0.61 0.94
N PHE A 95 -7.36 -0.49 1.68
CA PHE A 95 -6.23 -1.40 1.58
C PHE A 95 -6.64 -2.58 0.71
N THR A 96 -5.79 -2.91 -0.25
CA THR A 96 -6.02 -4.01 -1.18
C THR A 96 -4.79 -4.89 -1.25
N ASN A 97 -4.98 -6.21 -1.33
CA ASN A 97 -3.86 -7.15 -1.39
C ASN A 97 -2.85 -6.96 -0.24
N ILE A 98 -3.33 -6.90 1.01
CA ILE A 98 -2.48 -6.80 2.22
C ILE A 98 -2.62 -8.05 3.10
N HIS A 99 -1.65 -8.32 3.96
CA HIS A 99 -1.69 -9.47 4.86
C HIS A 99 -1.87 -9.05 6.32
N LYS A 100 -2.57 -9.87 7.11
CA LYS A 100 -2.68 -9.66 8.55
C LYS A 100 -1.49 -10.31 9.26
N MET A 101 -0.91 -9.60 10.23
CA MET A 101 0.15 -10.07 11.14
C MET A 101 1.51 -10.40 10.52
N ALA A 102 1.57 -11.14 9.43
CA ALA A 102 2.81 -11.56 8.78
C ALA A 102 2.62 -11.77 7.28
N CYS A 103 3.73 -11.74 6.55
CA CYS A 103 3.76 -12.14 5.16
C CYS A 103 3.64 -13.66 5.00
N PRO A 104 3.13 -14.14 3.85
CA PRO A 104 3.21 -15.56 3.50
C PRO A 104 4.66 -15.96 3.32
N CYS A 105 4.98 -17.25 3.50
CA CYS A 105 6.30 -17.77 3.21
C CYS A 105 6.71 -17.51 1.76
N SER A 106 8.02 -17.46 1.50
CA SER A 106 8.56 -17.33 0.15
C SER A 106 8.09 -18.47 -0.76
N ASN A 107 8.15 -18.25 -2.07
CA ASN A 107 7.67 -19.19 -3.08
C ASN A 107 8.14 -20.63 -2.84
N GLY A 108 7.22 -21.59 -2.94
CA GLY A 108 7.49 -23.02 -2.75
C GLY A 108 7.49 -23.49 -1.30
N LEU A 109 7.34 -22.58 -0.33
CA LEU A 109 7.23 -22.91 1.09
C LEU A 109 5.79 -22.81 1.57
N ILE A 110 5.47 -23.60 2.59
CA ILE A 110 4.22 -23.50 3.34
C ILE A 110 4.49 -23.25 4.80
N CYS A 111 3.56 -22.56 5.46
CA CYS A 111 3.61 -22.35 6.89
C CYS A 111 3.04 -23.57 7.62
N LYS A 112 3.89 -24.35 8.30
CA LYS A 112 3.49 -25.52 9.12
C LYS A 112 4.14 -25.41 10.48
N GLN A 113 3.36 -25.60 11.55
CA GLN A 113 3.85 -25.47 12.94
C GLN A 113 4.60 -24.15 13.20
N SER A 114 4.09 -23.06 12.63
CA SER A 114 4.68 -21.72 12.70
C SER A 114 6.09 -21.59 12.09
N ARG A 115 6.47 -22.49 11.18
CA ARG A 115 7.70 -22.38 10.40
C ARG A 115 7.45 -22.56 8.91
N CYS A 116 8.21 -21.84 8.10
CA CYS A 116 8.21 -22.05 6.67
C CYS A 116 9.01 -23.33 6.33
N ILE A 117 8.35 -24.29 5.68
CA ILE A 117 8.94 -25.55 5.25
C ILE A 117 8.62 -25.80 3.77
N ASP A 118 9.44 -26.60 3.10
CA ASP A 118 9.16 -27.00 1.73
C ASP A 118 7.87 -27.83 1.64
N THR A 119 7.09 -27.57 0.60
CA THR A 119 5.86 -28.32 0.29
C THR A 119 6.11 -29.83 0.24
N GLU A 120 7.23 -30.28 -0.32
CA GLU A 120 7.63 -31.69 -0.40
C GLU A 120 7.79 -32.34 0.98
N THR A 121 8.39 -31.63 1.94
CA THR A 121 8.57 -32.12 3.31
C THR A 121 7.23 -32.24 4.03
N SER A 122 6.26 -31.37 3.70
CA SER A 122 4.93 -31.45 4.28
C SER A 122 4.13 -32.67 3.80
N ILE A 123 4.28 -33.06 2.53
CA ILE A 123 3.61 -34.24 1.95
C ILE A 123 4.12 -35.53 2.60
N ASN A 124 5.43 -35.64 2.79
CA ASN A 124 6.04 -36.81 3.44
C ASN A 124 5.57 -36.96 4.90
N ASN A 125 5.35 -35.85 5.61
CA ASN A 125 4.80 -35.86 6.98
C ASN A 125 3.27 -36.03 7.06
N MET A 126 2.58 -36.28 5.94
CA MET A 126 1.15 -36.59 5.88
C MET A 126 0.89 -38.03 5.41
N LEU A 127 1.95 -38.75 5.04
CA LEU A 127 1.96 -40.15 4.59
C LEU A 127 2.53 -41.12 5.66
N ILE A 128 2.69 -40.67 6.90
CA ILE A 128 3.16 -41.47 8.05
C ILE A 128 2.08 -41.42 9.14
#